data_AF-A0A0K8QJ69-F1
#
_entry.id   AF-A0A0K8QJ69-F1
#
_cell.length_a   1.000
_cell.length_b   1.000
_cell.length_c   1.000
_cell.angle_alpha   90.00
_cell.angle_beta   90.00
_cell.angle_gamma   90.00
#
_symmetry.space_group_name_H-M   'P 1'
#
loop_
_entity.id
_entity.type
_entity.pdbx_description
1 polymer ?
#
loop_
_entity_poly.entity_id
_entity_poly.type
_entity_poly.pdbx_seq_one_letter_code
_entity_poly.pdbx_strand_id
1 'polypeptide(L)'
;MTAPLPAPGADLPSARYAAGVAARQWEDDPAQRAALAEFDRLHVALAAPPRPLARLRAAFGARAAEAPPGLYLWGSVGRGKTFLMDLFFDGLPHARKLRRHFHRFMVDVHAMLRALDHREDPLRDVAADIAGRARVLCLDEFLVADIGDAMILGNLLKHLFARDVVLVTTSNTEPARLYWDGLQRARFLPAIALLERHCRVHELVSPRDWRLRALTRAPVYCTPAGAEAERALAAIFERVARGTVEEGGSVVVNSRAIALRRRAEEVAWFDFAALCEGPRAVADYIELARRYATVLVSNVPQFTPEMEDEAKRFIHLVDEFYDRRVKLVLSAAAPIVELYDGVRLRAEFARTESRLIEMQSEAYLAQEHHA
;
A
#
# COMPACT_ATOMS: atom_id res chain seq x y z
N MET A 1 15.32 27.72 4.87
CA MET A 1 16.43 26.93 4.29
C MET A 1 16.08 25.47 4.46
N THR A 2 15.50 24.89 3.42
CA THR A 2 15.16 23.47 3.32
C THR A 2 16.42 22.64 3.42
N ALA A 3 16.49 21.75 4.43
CA ALA A 3 17.59 20.80 4.53
C ALA A 3 17.59 19.91 3.26
N PRO A 4 18.73 19.74 2.59
CA PRO A 4 18.80 18.91 1.41
C PRO A 4 18.55 17.45 1.82
N LEU A 5 17.69 16.76 1.07
CA LEU A 5 17.62 15.30 1.08
C LEU A 5 19.04 14.76 0.83
N PRO A 6 19.53 13.78 1.62
CA PRO A 6 20.86 13.24 1.43
C PRO A 6 20.99 12.64 0.01
N ALA A 7 22.13 12.89 -0.64
CA ALA A 7 22.41 12.46 -2.01
C ALA A 7 22.24 10.94 -2.17
N PRO A 8 21.67 10.44 -3.27
CA PRO A 8 21.47 9.01 -3.47
C PRO A 8 22.78 8.34 -3.88
N GLY A 9 23.30 7.43 -3.05
CA GLY A 9 24.37 6.52 -3.48
C GLY A 9 24.98 5.66 -2.38
N ALA A 10 24.69 4.35 -2.43
CA ALA A 10 25.39 3.24 -1.77
C ALA A 10 25.23 3.02 -0.26
N ASP A 11 24.52 3.88 0.47
CA ASP A 11 24.25 3.61 1.87
C ASP A 11 23.29 2.43 2.05
N LEU A 12 23.62 1.56 3.01
CA LEU A 12 22.80 0.41 3.36
C LEU A 12 21.41 0.86 3.85
N PRO A 13 20.34 0.10 3.55
CA PRO A 13 18.99 0.34 4.07
C PRO A 13 18.98 0.60 5.59
N SER A 14 19.72 -0.19 6.37
CA SER A 14 19.83 0.00 7.82
C SER A 14 20.52 1.31 8.23
N ALA A 15 21.54 1.74 7.48
CA ALA A 15 22.24 2.99 7.73
C ALA A 15 21.33 4.20 7.46
N ARG A 16 20.57 4.15 6.36
CA ARG A 16 19.54 5.16 6.04
C ARG A 16 18.48 5.20 7.12
N TYR A 17 17.96 4.03 7.55
CA TYR A 17 17.03 3.91 8.68
C TYR A 17 17.57 4.58 9.95
N ALA A 18 18.80 4.23 10.36
CA ALA A 18 19.43 4.76 11.56
C ALA A 18 19.65 6.28 11.49
N ALA A 19 20.01 6.82 10.32
CA ALA A 19 20.15 8.25 10.10
C ALA A 19 18.82 8.98 10.29
N GLY A 20 17.71 8.46 9.74
CA GLY A 20 16.38 9.06 9.94
C GLY A 20 15.88 8.94 11.39
N VAL A 21 16.22 7.86 12.10
CA VAL A 21 15.96 7.75 13.55
C VAL A 21 16.76 8.79 14.33
N ALA A 22 18.06 8.96 14.04
CA ALA A 22 18.92 9.95 14.69
C ALA A 22 18.44 11.39 14.42
N ALA A 23 17.94 11.65 13.21
CA ALA A 23 17.33 12.91 12.81
C ALA A 23 15.91 13.12 13.38
N ARG A 24 15.37 12.17 14.18
CA ARG A 24 14.01 12.17 14.72
C ARG A 24 12.91 12.24 13.66
N GLN A 25 13.21 11.78 12.44
CA GLN A 25 12.23 11.65 11.36
C GLN A 25 11.40 10.38 11.57
N TRP A 26 11.99 9.34 12.14
CA TRP A 26 11.35 8.06 12.42
C TRP A 26 11.61 7.62 13.85
N GLU A 27 10.74 6.77 14.37
CA GLU A 27 10.97 6.10 15.65
C GLU A 27 11.51 4.69 15.43
N ASP A 28 12.42 4.29 16.31
CA ASP A 28 13.12 3.04 16.21
C ASP A 28 12.24 1.83 16.54
N ASP A 29 12.26 0.79 15.69
CA ASP A 29 11.53 -0.46 15.83
C ASP A 29 12.46 -1.67 15.71
N PRO A 30 12.64 -2.46 16.78
CA PRO A 30 13.48 -3.67 16.75
C PRO A 30 13.05 -4.68 15.67
N ALA A 31 11.75 -4.79 15.38
CA ALA A 31 11.26 -5.71 14.35
C ALA A 31 11.65 -5.24 12.94
N GLN A 32 11.61 -3.93 12.69
CA GLN A 32 12.08 -3.36 11.44
C GLN A 32 13.60 -3.51 11.28
N ARG A 33 14.38 -3.37 12.36
CA ARG A 33 15.83 -3.64 12.33
C ARG A 33 16.17 -5.07 11.91
N ALA A 34 15.42 -6.06 12.40
CA ALA A 34 15.60 -7.45 12.01
C ALA A 34 15.34 -7.66 10.51
N ALA A 35 14.27 -7.06 9.97
CA ALA A 35 13.97 -7.09 8.54
C ALA A 35 15.01 -6.32 7.70
N LEU A 36 15.55 -5.21 8.20
CA LEU A 36 16.59 -4.43 7.53
C LEU A 36 17.88 -5.23 7.30
N ALA A 37 18.22 -6.18 8.18
CA ALA A 37 19.37 -7.06 7.97
C ALA A 37 19.25 -7.90 6.68
N GLU A 38 18.02 -8.31 6.33
CA GLU A 38 17.76 -9.04 5.08
C GLU A 38 17.82 -8.13 3.84
N PHE A 39 17.36 -6.88 3.97
CA PHE A 39 17.51 -5.87 2.91
C PHE A 39 18.98 -5.49 2.69
N ASP A 40 19.77 -5.33 3.75
CA ASP A 40 21.21 -5.06 3.68
C ASP A 40 21.96 -6.20 2.99
N ARG A 41 21.66 -7.45 3.35
CA ARG A 41 22.23 -8.64 2.67
C ARG A 41 22.01 -8.57 1.17
N LEU A 42 20.77 -8.29 0.75
CA LEU A 42 20.42 -8.15 -0.66
C LEU A 42 21.13 -6.98 -1.31
N HIS A 43 21.16 -5.82 -0.63
CA HIS A 43 21.80 -4.62 -1.12
C HIS A 43 23.29 -4.88 -1.40
N VAL A 44 24.03 -5.45 -0.45
CA VAL A 44 25.45 -5.77 -0.61
C VAL A 44 25.66 -6.76 -1.76
N ALA A 45 24.86 -7.83 -1.83
CA ALA A 45 24.99 -8.84 -2.86
C ALA A 45 24.70 -8.29 -4.28
N LEU A 46 23.74 -7.37 -4.38
CA LEU A 46 23.35 -6.73 -5.63
C LEU A 46 24.33 -5.63 -6.04
N ALA A 47 24.90 -4.90 -5.07
CA ALA A 47 25.89 -3.84 -5.30
C ALA A 47 27.28 -4.37 -5.70
N ALA A 48 27.62 -5.61 -5.35
CA ALA A 48 28.91 -6.20 -5.67
C ALA A 48 29.13 -6.29 -7.20
N PRO A 49 30.29 -5.83 -7.72
CA PRO A 49 30.60 -5.96 -9.14
C PRO A 49 30.71 -7.45 -9.51
N PRO A 50 30.35 -7.84 -10.75
CA PRO A 50 30.50 -9.21 -11.21
C PRO A 50 31.97 -9.62 -11.13
N ARG A 51 32.28 -10.63 -10.31
CA ARG A 51 33.67 -11.06 -10.04
C ARG A 51 34.35 -11.52 -11.35
N PRO A 52 35.58 -11.07 -11.67
CA PRO A 52 36.27 -11.42 -12.92
C PRO A 52 36.53 -12.93 -13.06
N LEU A 53 36.75 -13.63 -11.94
CA LEU A 53 36.87 -15.10 -11.89
C LEU A 53 35.59 -15.86 -12.26
N ALA A 54 34.41 -15.24 -12.21
CA ALA A 54 33.17 -15.86 -12.64
C ALA A 54 33.07 -15.95 -14.17
N ARG A 55 33.69 -15.01 -14.91
CA ARG A 55 33.76 -15.05 -16.38
C ARG A 55 34.70 -16.15 -16.88
N LEU A 56 35.85 -16.34 -16.20
CA LEU A 56 36.76 -17.46 -16.49
C LEU A 56 36.12 -18.81 -16.17
N ARG A 57 35.42 -18.93 -15.03
CA ARG A 57 34.69 -20.16 -14.66
C ARG A 57 33.55 -20.52 -15.61
N ALA A 58 32.81 -19.54 -16.11
CA ALA A 58 31.78 -19.75 -17.12
C ALA A 58 32.36 -20.30 -18.44
N ALA A 59 33.59 -19.92 -18.81
CA ALA A 59 34.29 -20.46 -19.98
C ALA A 59 34.73 -21.93 -19.81
N PHE A 60 34.81 -22.43 -18.57
CA PHE A 60 35.15 -23.82 -18.24
C PHE A 60 33.94 -24.65 -17.75
N GLY A 61 32.70 -24.19 -18.04
CA GLY A 61 31.48 -24.94 -17.71
C GLY A 61 31.11 -24.95 -16.22
N ALA A 62 31.80 -24.19 -15.37
CA ALA A 62 31.42 -24.00 -13.99
C ALA A 62 30.31 -22.94 -13.90
N ARG A 63 29.23 -23.27 -13.17
CA ARG A 63 28.05 -22.42 -12.98
C ARG A 63 28.48 -21.00 -12.55
N ALA A 64 28.07 -19.99 -13.32
CA ALA A 64 28.24 -18.59 -12.94
C ALA A 64 27.63 -18.37 -11.54
N ALA A 65 28.15 -17.40 -10.78
CA ALA A 65 27.65 -17.13 -9.42
C ALA A 65 26.13 -16.89 -9.47
N GLU A 66 25.36 -17.79 -8.86
CA GLU A 66 23.89 -17.74 -8.86
C GLU A 66 23.42 -16.41 -8.25
N ALA A 67 22.31 -15.87 -8.77
CA ALA A 67 21.70 -14.67 -8.21
C ALA A 67 21.43 -14.84 -6.71
N PRO A 68 21.63 -13.80 -5.87
CA PRO A 68 21.35 -13.92 -4.45
C PRO A 68 19.87 -14.22 -4.22
N PRO A 69 19.51 -15.06 -3.22
CA PRO A 69 18.12 -15.29 -2.88
C PRO A 69 17.42 -13.97 -2.56
N GLY A 70 16.25 -13.76 -3.15
CA GLY A 70 15.35 -12.64 -2.94
C GLY A 70 14.82 -12.53 -1.51
N LEU A 71 13.80 -11.69 -1.32
CA LEU A 71 13.15 -11.49 -0.03
C LEU A 71 11.63 -11.46 -0.20
N TYR A 72 10.95 -12.31 0.56
CA TYR A 72 9.50 -12.27 0.74
C TYR A 72 9.21 -11.77 2.14
N LEU A 73 8.96 -10.47 2.27
CA LEU A 73 8.64 -9.82 3.54
C LEU A 73 7.13 -9.83 3.75
N TRP A 74 6.66 -10.45 4.82
CA TRP A 74 5.23 -10.51 5.13
C TRP A 74 4.91 -10.12 6.56
N GLY A 75 3.65 -9.82 6.84
CA GLY A 75 3.15 -9.48 8.17
C GLY A 75 1.92 -8.59 8.07
N SER A 76 1.21 -8.35 9.18
CA SER A 76 -0.03 -7.57 9.17
C SER A 76 0.12 -6.14 8.61
N VAL A 77 -1.01 -5.47 8.38
CA VAL A 77 -1.06 -4.08 7.92
C VAL A 77 -0.36 -3.15 8.92
N GLY A 78 0.17 -2.01 8.44
CA GLY A 78 0.68 -0.96 9.32
C GLY A 78 2.07 -1.21 9.94
N ARG A 79 2.73 -2.34 9.67
CA ARG A 79 4.06 -2.67 10.24
C ARG A 79 5.25 -1.97 9.57
N GLY A 80 5.02 -1.27 8.45
CA GLY A 80 6.06 -0.50 7.74
C GLY A 80 6.82 -1.25 6.65
N LYS A 81 6.27 -2.36 6.12
CA LYS A 81 6.89 -3.16 5.03
C LYS A 81 7.26 -2.30 3.80
N THR A 82 6.32 -1.49 3.31
CA THR A 82 6.52 -0.59 2.16
C THR A 82 7.63 0.43 2.42
N PHE A 83 7.72 0.94 3.65
CA PHE A 83 8.77 1.87 4.05
C PHE A 83 10.16 1.22 4.01
N LEU A 84 10.30 -0.02 4.49
CA LEU A 84 11.56 -0.75 4.39
C LEU A 84 11.92 -1.06 2.93
N MET A 85 10.92 -1.36 2.09
CA MET A 85 11.08 -1.49 0.64
C MET A 85 11.56 -0.17 0.00
N ASP A 86 11.06 0.99 0.42
CA ASP A 86 11.50 2.32 -0.05
C ASP A 86 13.00 2.51 0.22
N LEU A 87 13.42 2.27 1.47
CA LEU A 87 14.83 2.40 1.88
C LEU A 87 15.75 1.48 1.07
N PHE A 88 15.29 0.27 0.76
CA PHE A 88 16.02 -0.65 -0.10
C PHE A 88 16.07 -0.19 -1.55
N PHE A 89 14.91 0.04 -2.17
CA PHE A 89 14.81 0.37 -3.58
C PHE A 89 15.58 1.64 -3.90
N ASP A 90 15.43 2.70 -3.11
CA ASP A 90 16.10 3.98 -3.34
C ASP A 90 17.62 3.88 -3.10
N GLY A 91 18.06 3.00 -2.20
CA GLY A 91 19.48 2.86 -1.86
C GLY A 91 20.27 2.07 -2.90
N LEU A 92 19.61 1.21 -3.69
CA LEU A 92 20.27 0.34 -4.65
C LEU A 92 21.05 1.13 -5.72
N PRO A 93 22.36 0.83 -5.92
CA PRO A 93 23.24 1.60 -6.81
C PRO A 93 23.06 1.29 -8.31
N HIS A 94 22.10 0.45 -8.70
CA HIS A 94 21.92 -0.02 -10.08
C HIS A 94 20.71 0.62 -10.77
N ALA A 95 20.86 0.97 -12.05
CA ALA A 95 19.76 1.50 -12.87
C ALA A 95 18.72 0.44 -13.30
N ARG A 96 19.07 -0.86 -13.28
CA ARG A 96 18.17 -1.95 -13.69
C ARG A 96 17.37 -2.50 -12.50
N LYS A 97 16.49 -1.67 -11.96
CA LYS A 97 15.54 -2.03 -10.90
C LYS A 97 14.13 -1.59 -11.32
N LEU A 98 13.13 -2.41 -11.06
CA LEU A 98 11.73 -2.11 -11.33
C LEU A 98 10.94 -2.29 -10.04
N ARG A 99 10.07 -1.33 -9.73
CA ARG A 99 9.13 -1.41 -8.61
C ARG A 99 7.71 -1.17 -9.08
N ARG A 100 6.78 -2.00 -8.61
CA ARG A 100 5.37 -1.94 -9.01
C ARG A 100 4.49 -2.61 -7.96
N HIS A 101 3.26 -2.15 -7.80
CA HIS A 101 2.22 -2.91 -7.09
C HIS A 101 1.88 -4.18 -7.86
N PHE A 102 1.62 -5.28 -7.15
CA PHE A 102 1.42 -6.60 -7.76
C PHE A 102 0.29 -6.60 -8.81
N HIS A 103 -0.87 -6.03 -8.52
CA HIS A 103 -1.99 -6.00 -9.47
C HIS A 103 -1.65 -5.24 -10.75
N ARG A 104 -0.94 -4.11 -10.64
CA ARG A 104 -0.50 -3.34 -11.80
C ARG A 104 0.54 -4.11 -12.61
N PHE A 105 1.45 -4.81 -11.94
CA PHE A 105 2.40 -5.69 -12.59
C PHE A 105 1.68 -6.79 -13.39
N MET A 106 0.65 -7.43 -12.81
CA MET A 106 -0.13 -8.45 -13.52
C MET A 106 -0.91 -7.87 -14.71
N VAL A 107 -1.49 -6.67 -14.58
CA VAL A 107 -2.12 -5.97 -15.72
C VAL A 107 -1.12 -5.74 -16.86
N ASP A 108 0.10 -5.30 -16.54
CA ASP A 108 1.17 -5.09 -17.52
C ASP A 108 1.58 -6.42 -18.19
N VAL A 109 1.73 -7.50 -17.41
CA VAL A 109 2.02 -8.86 -17.91
C VAL A 109 0.94 -9.35 -18.87
N HIS A 110 -0.34 -9.25 -18.50
CA HIS A 110 -1.45 -9.66 -19.37
C HIS A 110 -1.50 -8.83 -20.66
N ALA A 111 -1.17 -7.54 -20.61
CA ALA A 111 -1.07 -6.71 -21.81
C ALA A 111 0.05 -7.18 -22.74
N MET A 112 1.22 -7.52 -22.19
CA MET A 112 2.33 -8.08 -22.97
C MET A 112 1.97 -9.45 -23.59
N LEU A 113 1.27 -10.31 -22.85
CA LEU A 113 0.80 -11.60 -23.36
C LEU A 113 -0.15 -11.45 -24.55
N ARG A 114 -1.11 -10.51 -24.48
CA ARG A 114 -2.03 -10.24 -25.60
C ARG A 114 -1.32 -9.75 -26.87
N ALA A 115 -0.17 -9.07 -26.73
CA ALA A 115 0.60 -8.59 -27.86
C ALA A 115 1.45 -9.69 -28.54
N LEU A 116 1.66 -10.82 -27.87
CA LEU A 116 2.53 -11.92 -28.30
C LEU A 116 1.75 -13.12 -28.88
N ASP A 117 0.52 -12.90 -29.36
CA ASP A 117 -0.39 -13.97 -29.78
C ASP A 117 0.26 -14.99 -30.73
N HIS A 118 -0.12 -16.27 -30.61
CA HIS A 118 0.39 -17.42 -31.38
C HIS A 118 1.85 -17.88 -31.11
N ARG A 119 2.34 -17.78 -29.87
CA ARG A 119 3.62 -18.39 -29.43
C ARG A 119 3.39 -19.61 -28.53
N GLU A 120 4.28 -20.60 -28.59
CA GLU A 120 4.21 -21.80 -27.72
C GLU A 120 4.40 -21.47 -26.23
N ASP A 121 5.27 -20.50 -25.90
CA ASP A 121 5.54 -20.06 -24.53
C ASP A 121 5.73 -18.54 -24.47
N PRO A 122 4.65 -17.74 -24.53
CA PRO A 122 4.74 -16.28 -24.54
C PRO A 122 5.26 -15.72 -23.20
N LEU A 123 5.11 -16.45 -22.09
CA LEU A 123 5.63 -16.04 -20.79
C LEU A 123 7.15 -16.01 -20.75
N ARG A 124 7.82 -16.88 -21.52
CA ARG A 124 9.27 -16.83 -21.70
C ARG A 124 9.73 -15.50 -22.28
N ASP A 125 9.00 -14.94 -23.24
CA ASP A 125 9.31 -13.67 -23.91
C ASP A 125 8.98 -12.49 -22.99
N VAL A 126 7.84 -12.53 -22.29
CA VAL A 126 7.49 -11.55 -21.25
C VAL A 126 8.57 -11.47 -20.18
N ALA A 127 9.03 -12.61 -19.68
CA ALA A 127 10.11 -12.65 -18.70
C ALA A 127 11.45 -12.15 -19.26
N ALA A 128 11.71 -12.34 -20.55
CA ALA A 128 12.92 -11.81 -21.21
C ALA A 128 12.89 -10.28 -21.27
N ASP A 129 11.74 -9.69 -21.62
CA ASP A 129 11.55 -8.25 -21.63
C ASP A 129 11.70 -7.63 -20.23
N ILE A 130 11.03 -8.22 -19.22
CA ILE A 130 11.16 -7.78 -17.83
C ILE A 130 12.61 -7.88 -17.36
N ALA A 131 13.29 -9.01 -17.62
CA ALA A 131 14.70 -9.19 -17.26
C ALA A 131 15.61 -8.19 -17.98
N GLY A 132 15.30 -7.80 -19.22
CA GLY A 132 15.99 -6.74 -19.95
C GLY A 132 15.95 -5.41 -19.20
N ARG A 133 14.78 -5.06 -18.64
CA ARG A 133 14.56 -3.81 -17.90
C ARG A 133 15.03 -3.87 -16.44
N ALA A 134 14.96 -5.02 -15.79
CA ALA A 134 15.15 -5.15 -14.35
C ALA A 134 15.96 -6.40 -13.96
N ARG A 135 17.04 -6.18 -13.20
CA ARG A 135 17.74 -7.24 -12.44
C ARG A 135 17.09 -7.47 -11.09
N VAL A 136 16.47 -6.44 -10.52
CA VAL A 136 15.75 -6.48 -9.25
C VAL A 136 14.30 -6.09 -9.52
N LEU A 137 13.37 -6.99 -9.20
CA LEU A 137 11.94 -6.75 -9.28
C LEU A 137 11.38 -6.60 -7.87
N CYS A 138 10.96 -5.40 -7.53
CA CYS A 138 10.30 -5.08 -6.27
C CYS A 138 8.78 -5.07 -6.47
N LEU A 139 8.07 -6.00 -5.85
CA LEU A 139 6.61 -6.06 -5.89
C LEU A 139 6.02 -5.66 -4.54
N ASP A 140 5.24 -4.59 -4.52
CA ASP A 140 4.46 -4.22 -3.35
C ASP A 140 3.10 -4.92 -3.37
N GLU A 141 2.60 -5.26 -2.17
CA GLU A 141 1.27 -5.85 -1.97
C GLU A 141 1.02 -7.13 -2.79
N PHE A 142 1.94 -8.09 -2.69
CA PHE A 142 1.82 -9.37 -3.37
C PHE A 142 0.67 -10.19 -2.80
N LEU A 143 -0.47 -10.10 -3.48
CA LEU A 143 -1.72 -10.78 -3.17
C LEU A 143 -2.31 -11.36 -4.45
N VAL A 144 -2.51 -12.67 -4.45
CA VAL A 144 -3.13 -13.39 -5.58
C VAL A 144 -4.57 -13.73 -5.20
N ALA A 145 -5.52 -13.08 -5.86
CA ALA A 145 -6.94 -13.31 -5.67
C ALA A 145 -7.65 -13.86 -6.92
N ASP A 146 -7.15 -13.54 -8.11
CA ASP A 146 -7.73 -13.97 -9.39
C ASP A 146 -7.13 -15.29 -9.90
N ILE A 147 -7.96 -16.11 -10.55
CA ILE A 147 -7.51 -17.39 -11.14
C ILE A 147 -6.57 -17.17 -12.33
N GLY A 148 -6.82 -16.17 -13.18
CA GLY A 148 -5.98 -15.88 -14.34
C GLY A 148 -4.55 -15.57 -13.93
N ASP A 149 -4.39 -14.73 -12.90
CA ASP A 149 -3.08 -14.42 -12.31
C ASP A 149 -2.41 -15.66 -11.72
N ALA A 150 -3.16 -16.45 -10.93
CA ALA A 150 -2.64 -17.68 -10.33
C ALA A 150 -2.14 -18.68 -11.38
N MET A 151 -2.82 -18.81 -12.51
CA MET A 151 -2.46 -19.78 -13.55
C MET A 151 -1.17 -19.43 -14.29
N ILE A 152 -0.83 -18.14 -14.43
CA ILE A 152 0.37 -17.73 -15.18
C ILE A 152 1.59 -17.47 -14.29
N LEU A 153 1.36 -17.11 -13.03
CA LEU A 153 2.42 -16.62 -12.13
C LEU A 153 3.55 -17.64 -11.92
N GLY A 154 3.23 -18.93 -11.78
CA GLY A 154 4.23 -19.98 -11.59
C GLY A 154 5.22 -20.06 -12.75
N ASN A 155 4.71 -20.04 -13.99
CA ASN A 155 5.55 -20.07 -15.19
C ASN A 155 6.33 -18.76 -15.35
N LEU A 156 5.70 -17.61 -15.10
CA LEU A 156 6.38 -16.31 -15.14
C LEU A 156 7.57 -16.27 -14.17
N LEU A 157 7.35 -16.62 -12.89
CA LEU A 157 8.40 -16.66 -11.86
C LEU A 157 9.52 -17.61 -12.25
N LYS A 158 9.19 -18.81 -12.76
CA LYS A 158 10.19 -19.77 -13.26
C LYS A 158 11.10 -19.13 -14.31
N HIS A 159 10.55 -18.41 -15.29
CA HIS A 159 11.33 -17.78 -16.35
C HIS A 159 12.11 -16.54 -15.88
N LEU A 160 11.61 -15.80 -14.90
CA LEU A 160 12.31 -14.67 -14.28
C LEU A 160 13.52 -15.17 -13.48
N PHE A 161 13.33 -16.19 -12.63
CA PHE A 161 14.43 -16.76 -11.83
C PHE A 161 15.48 -17.45 -12.70
N ALA A 162 15.09 -18.10 -13.79
CA ALA A 162 16.03 -18.66 -14.77
C ALA A 162 16.89 -17.59 -15.48
N ARG A 163 16.52 -16.31 -15.36
CA ARG A 163 17.24 -15.14 -15.92
C ARG A 163 17.91 -14.31 -14.84
N ASP A 164 18.12 -14.88 -13.66
CA ASP A 164 18.79 -14.21 -12.54
C ASP A 164 18.08 -12.92 -12.06
N VAL A 165 16.77 -12.80 -12.30
CA VAL A 165 15.95 -11.72 -11.74
C VAL A 165 15.74 -12.00 -10.25
N VAL A 166 16.16 -11.05 -9.42
CA VAL A 166 15.97 -11.12 -7.96
C VAL A 166 14.63 -10.49 -7.59
N LEU A 167 13.75 -11.28 -6.97
CA LEU A 167 12.47 -10.81 -6.48
C LEU A 167 12.59 -10.29 -5.05
N VAL A 168 12.05 -9.11 -4.79
CA VAL A 168 11.85 -8.56 -3.44
C VAL A 168 10.38 -8.20 -3.35
N THR A 169 9.66 -8.69 -2.34
CA THR A 169 8.22 -8.50 -2.29
C THR A 169 7.71 -8.22 -0.88
N THR A 170 6.67 -7.39 -0.77
CA THR A 170 5.91 -7.18 0.47
C THR A 170 4.53 -7.84 0.36
N SER A 171 4.02 -8.45 1.44
CA SER A 171 2.68 -9.06 1.47
C SER A 171 2.06 -9.00 2.87
N ASN A 172 0.73 -9.08 2.95
CA ASN A 172 0.01 -9.29 4.20
C ASN A 172 -0.18 -10.80 4.51
N THR A 173 0.21 -11.68 3.59
CA THR A 173 -0.04 -13.12 3.66
C THR A 173 1.27 -13.89 3.49
N GLU A 174 1.50 -14.89 4.33
CA GLU A 174 2.63 -15.81 4.18
C GLU A 174 2.51 -16.61 2.87
N PRO A 175 3.64 -17.05 2.25
CA PRO A 175 3.61 -17.76 0.97
C PRO A 175 2.69 -18.98 0.96
N ALA A 176 2.72 -19.78 2.03
CA ALA A 176 1.91 -20.99 2.16
C ALA A 176 0.40 -20.72 2.15
N ARG A 177 -0.04 -19.51 2.51
CA ARG A 177 -1.45 -19.07 2.50
C ARG A 177 -1.81 -18.25 1.27
N LEU A 178 -0.90 -18.04 0.33
CA LEU A 178 -1.24 -17.37 -0.92
C LEU A 178 -2.28 -18.21 -1.69
N TYR A 179 -3.28 -17.50 -2.23
CA TYR A 179 -4.39 -18.08 -2.98
C TYR A 179 -5.07 -19.24 -2.23
N TRP A 180 -5.14 -19.13 -0.89
CA TRP A 180 -5.82 -20.09 -0.04
C TRP A 180 -7.30 -20.20 -0.43
N ASP A 181 -7.81 -21.43 -0.52
CA ASP A 181 -9.15 -21.76 -1.05
C ASP A 181 -9.45 -21.26 -2.49
N GLY A 182 -8.43 -20.81 -3.21
CA GLY A 182 -8.56 -20.38 -4.61
C GLY A 182 -8.90 -21.53 -5.55
N LEU A 183 -9.63 -21.22 -6.63
CA LEU A 183 -10.03 -22.20 -7.64
C LEU A 183 -8.79 -22.84 -8.30
N GLN A 184 -8.71 -24.18 -8.27
CA GLN A 184 -7.56 -24.95 -8.76
C GLN A 184 -6.22 -24.59 -8.06
N ARG A 185 -6.23 -24.24 -6.77
CA ARG A 185 -5.03 -23.94 -5.97
C ARG A 185 -3.87 -24.92 -6.15
N ALA A 186 -4.15 -26.21 -6.39
CA ALA A 186 -3.12 -27.21 -6.70
C ALA A 186 -2.18 -26.80 -7.85
N ARG A 187 -2.69 -26.10 -8.87
CA ARG A 187 -1.90 -25.56 -9.99
C ARG A 187 -1.06 -24.34 -9.60
N PHE A 188 -1.37 -23.68 -8.49
CA PHE A 188 -0.63 -22.54 -7.96
C PHE A 188 0.49 -22.95 -6.99
N LEU A 189 0.43 -24.15 -6.40
CA LEU A 189 1.48 -24.68 -5.52
C LEU A 189 2.91 -24.59 -6.09
N PRO A 190 3.16 -24.82 -7.40
CA PRO A 190 4.49 -24.63 -7.97
C PRO A 190 5.00 -23.19 -7.87
N ALA A 191 4.11 -22.18 -7.92
CA ALA A 191 4.49 -20.79 -7.74
C ALA A 191 4.95 -20.52 -6.29
N ILE A 192 4.22 -21.05 -5.30
CA ILE A 192 4.59 -20.98 -3.87
C ILE A 192 5.97 -21.62 -3.66
N ALA A 193 6.19 -22.82 -4.21
CA ALA A 193 7.47 -23.51 -4.10
C ALA A 193 8.63 -22.71 -4.72
N LEU A 194 8.38 -21.99 -5.83
CA LEU A 194 9.37 -21.10 -6.42
C LEU A 194 9.67 -19.89 -5.53
N LEU A 195 8.66 -19.29 -4.90
CA LEU A 195 8.85 -18.18 -3.95
C LEU A 195 9.69 -18.64 -2.75
N GLU A 196 9.35 -19.76 -2.12
CA GLU A 196 10.07 -20.31 -0.97
C GLU A 196 11.50 -20.74 -1.30
N ARG A 197 11.74 -21.22 -2.54
CA ARG A 197 13.08 -21.60 -3.00
C ARG A 197 13.97 -20.41 -3.31
N HIS A 198 13.42 -19.38 -3.96
CA HIS A 198 14.20 -18.27 -4.49
C HIS A 198 14.20 -17.02 -3.60
N CYS A 199 13.36 -16.98 -2.57
CA CYS A 199 13.30 -15.88 -1.60
C CYS A 199 13.54 -16.38 -0.19
N ARG A 200 14.21 -15.56 0.64
CA ARG A 200 14.13 -15.72 2.09
C ARG A 200 12.78 -15.17 2.56
N VAL A 201 12.01 -15.98 3.27
CA VAL A 201 10.74 -15.57 3.86
C VAL A 201 11.02 -14.96 5.22
N HIS A 202 10.61 -13.72 5.43
CA HIS A 202 10.78 -13.00 6.69
C HIS A 202 9.45 -12.42 7.14
N GLU A 203 9.04 -12.75 8.36
CA GLU A 203 7.85 -12.20 8.99
C GLU A 203 8.21 -10.94 9.79
N LEU A 204 7.53 -9.83 9.50
CA LEU A 204 7.66 -8.58 10.24
C LEU A 204 6.63 -8.53 11.36
N VAL A 205 6.98 -9.13 12.50
CA VAL A 205 6.18 -9.09 13.73
C VAL A 205 6.58 -7.87 14.57
N SER A 206 6.02 -6.70 14.26
CA SER A 206 6.12 -5.54 15.14
C SER A 206 4.88 -5.44 16.02
N PRO A 207 4.99 -5.17 17.34
CA PRO A 207 3.83 -4.83 18.16
C PRO A 207 3.26 -3.45 17.79
N ARG A 208 4.01 -2.62 17.06
CA ARG A 208 3.62 -1.26 16.69
C ARG A 208 2.94 -1.26 15.33
N ASP A 209 1.74 -0.71 15.27
CA ASP A 209 1.12 -0.31 14.00
C ASP A 209 1.39 1.19 13.81
N TRP A 210 2.21 1.50 12.81
CA TRP A 210 2.65 2.86 12.52
C TRP A 210 1.53 3.71 11.92
N ARG A 211 0.56 3.10 11.23
CA ARG A 211 -0.64 3.77 10.71
C ARG A 211 -1.58 4.12 11.86
N LEU A 212 -1.79 3.17 12.78
CA LEU A 212 -2.56 3.39 14.01
C LEU A 212 -1.97 4.54 14.83
N ARG A 213 -0.65 4.54 15.06
CA ARG A 213 0.02 5.60 15.83
C ARG A 213 -0.12 6.99 15.23
N ALA A 214 -0.13 7.10 13.90
CA ALA A 214 -0.35 8.38 13.24
C ALA A 214 -1.76 8.92 13.54
N LEU A 215 -2.75 8.02 13.64
CA LEU A 215 -4.15 8.34 13.92
C LEU A 215 -4.43 8.56 15.41
N THR A 216 -3.74 7.87 16.32
CA THR A 216 -3.95 8.05 17.78
C THR A 216 -3.24 9.28 18.35
N ARG A 217 -2.22 9.82 17.65
CA ARG A 217 -1.48 11.02 18.08
C ARG A 217 -2.06 12.34 17.62
N ALA A 218 -3.06 12.32 16.74
CA ALA A 218 -3.68 13.51 16.19
C ALA A 218 -5.22 13.38 16.29
N PRO A 219 -5.95 14.49 16.47
CA PRO A 219 -7.41 14.43 16.49
C PRO A 219 -7.91 14.00 15.11
N VAL A 220 -8.59 12.85 15.05
CA VAL A 220 -9.22 12.37 13.81
C VAL A 220 -10.55 13.09 13.53
N TYR A 221 -11.05 13.89 14.48
CA TYR A 221 -12.11 14.86 14.30
C TYR A 221 -11.59 16.26 14.65
N CYS A 222 -11.42 17.12 13.66
CA CYS A 222 -10.89 18.47 13.83
C CYS A 222 -12.02 19.53 13.79
N THR A 223 -12.08 20.37 14.82
CA THR A 223 -13.10 21.41 14.97
C THR A 223 -12.51 22.68 15.55
N PRO A 224 -12.87 23.89 15.07
CA PRO A 224 -13.67 24.14 13.87
C PRO A 224 -12.88 23.87 12.58
N ALA A 225 -13.60 23.73 11.47
CA ALA A 225 -13.00 23.69 10.15
C ALA A 225 -12.26 25.00 9.84
N GLY A 226 -11.17 24.92 9.09
CA GLY A 226 -10.33 26.07 8.76
C GLY A 226 -8.87 25.69 8.55
N ALA A 227 -8.00 26.69 8.44
CA ALA A 227 -6.59 26.51 8.09
C ALA A 227 -5.80 25.62 9.09
N GLU A 228 -6.19 25.58 10.36
CA GLU A 228 -5.56 24.69 11.35
C GLU A 228 -5.98 23.24 11.16
N ALA A 229 -7.29 22.98 11.02
CA ALA A 229 -7.81 21.65 10.72
C ALA A 229 -7.23 21.10 9.40
N GLU A 230 -7.14 21.94 8.36
CA GLU A 230 -6.52 21.57 7.08
C GLU A 230 -5.05 21.16 7.22
N ARG A 231 -4.27 21.88 8.05
CA ARG A 231 -2.89 21.49 8.37
C ARG A 231 -2.82 20.19 9.14
N ALA A 232 -3.76 19.95 10.07
CA ALA A 232 -3.82 18.70 10.83
C ALA A 232 -4.15 17.51 9.91
N LEU A 233 -5.16 17.64 9.05
CA LEU A 233 -5.52 16.63 8.05
C LEU A 233 -4.36 16.36 7.09
N ALA A 234 -3.69 17.39 6.58
CA ALA A 234 -2.50 17.23 5.74
C ALA A 234 -1.39 16.46 6.47
N ALA A 235 -1.10 16.81 7.72
CA ALA A 235 -0.08 16.11 8.51
C ALA A 235 -0.46 14.65 8.80
N ILE A 236 -1.74 14.33 8.97
CA ILE A 236 -2.21 12.94 9.07
C ILE A 236 -2.02 12.24 7.73
N PHE A 237 -2.46 12.85 6.63
CA PHE A 237 -2.33 12.31 5.27
C PHE A 237 -0.88 11.90 4.98
N GLU A 238 0.09 12.80 5.18
CA GLU A 238 1.51 12.52 4.93
C GLU A 238 2.05 11.34 5.77
N ARG A 239 1.50 11.11 6.96
CA ARG A 239 1.94 10.00 7.83
C ARG A 239 1.32 8.66 7.45
N VAL A 240 0.07 8.67 6.97
CA VAL A 240 -0.66 7.45 6.61
C VAL A 240 -0.51 7.07 5.14
N ALA A 241 -0.22 8.04 4.27
CA ALA A 241 0.00 7.83 2.85
C ALA A 241 1.25 6.98 2.61
N ARG A 242 1.15 6.09 1.62
CA ARG A 242 2.24 5.20 1.17
C ARG A 242 2.26 5.20 -0.35
N GLY A 243 3.44 4.95 -0.91
CA GLY A 243 3.64 4.91 -2.36
C GLY A 243 3.54 6.31 -2.99
N THR A 244 3.08 6.34 -4.25
CA THR A 244 2.99 7.59 -5.01
C THR A 244 1.76 8.38 -4.58
N VAL A 245 1.98 9.62 -4.14
CA VAL A 245 0.89 10.57 -3.86
C VAL A 245 0.49 11.27 -5.14
N GLU A 246 -0.80 11.21 -5.47
CA GLU A 246 -1.40 11.99 -6.55
C GLU A 246 -2.15 13.18 -5.93
N GLU A 247 -1.77 14.39 -6.34
CA GLU A 247 -2.43 15.64 -5.96
C GLU A 247 -3.61 15.90 -6.93
N GLY A 248 -4.79 16.14 -6.38
CA GLY A 248 -6.00 16.40 -7.14
C GLY A 248 -6.56 15.20 -7.90
N GLY A 249 -7.25 15.49 -9.01
CA GLY A 249 -7.81 14.49 -9.92
C GLY A 249 -9.19 13.98 -9.49
N SER A 250 -9.55 12.79 -9.98
CA SER A 250 -10.83 12.17 -9.65
C SER A 250 -10.72 10.65 -9.59
N VAL A 251 -11.46 10.03 -8.68
CA VAL A 251 -11.69 8.58 -8.66
C VAL A 251 -13.04 8.27 -9.32
N VAL A 252 -13.07 7.27 -10.20
CA VAL A 252 -14.32 6.79 -10.80
C VAL A 252 -14.90 5.69 -9.92
N VAL A 253 -16.09 5.92 -9.39
CA VAL A 253 -16.87 5.01 -8.55
C VAL A 253 -18.23 4.82 -9.20
N ASN A 254 -18.64 3.57 -9.48
CA ASN A 254 -19.90 3.25 -10.15
C ASN A 254 -20.19 4.13 -11.39
N SER A 255 -19.18 4.30 -12.25
CA SER A 255 -19.23 5.15 -13.46
C SER A 255 -19.40 6.66 -13.21
N ARG A 256 -19.19 7.14 -11.98
CA ARG A 256 -19.23 8.55 -11.60
C ARG A 256 -17.87 9.01 -11.11
N ALA A 257 -17.40 10.15 -11.62
CA ALA A 257 -16.20 10.78 -11.11
C ALA A 257 -16.46 11.47 -9.77
N ILE A 258 -15.55 11.28 -8.81
CA ILE A 258 -15.51 11.95 -7.51
C ILE A 258 -14.21 12.73 -7.44
N ALA A 259 -14.28 14.05 -7.28
CA ALA A 259 -13.11 14.91 -7.19
C ALA A 259 -12.29 14.57 -5.93
N LEU A 260 -10.99 14.43 -6.09
CA LEU A 260 -10.03 14.18 -5.02
C LEU A 260 -9.27 15.45 -4.71
N ARG A 261 -8.95 15.65 -3.43
CA ARG A 261 -7.88 16.58 -3.04
C ARG A 261 -6.53 15.93 -3.17
N ARG A 262 -6.40 14.72 -2.63
CA ARG A 262 -5.19 13.88 -2.71
C ARG A 262 -5.59 12.41 -2.65
N ARG A 263 -4.81 11.54 -3.27
CA ARG A 263 -4.86 10.11 -2.94
C ARG A 263 -3.46 9.50 -2.90
N ALA A 264 -3.37 8.45 -2.12
CA ALA A 264 -2.34 7.44 -2.17
C ALA A 264 -3.02 6.08 -2.35
N GLU A 265 -2.29 4.98 -2.17
CA GLU A 265 -2.77 3.62 -2.37
C GLU A 265 -4.09 3.30 -1.62
N GLU A 266 -4.04 3.17 -0.30
CA GLU A 266 -5.22 2.87 0.54
C GLU A 266 -5.74 4.11 1.30
N VAL A 267 -5.42 5.31 0.83
CA VAL A 267 -5.79 6.58 1.47
C VAL A 267 -6.33 7.55 0.44
N ALA A 268 -7.50 8.13 0.70
CA ALA A 268 -8.04 9.18 -0.14
C ALA A 268 -8.51 10.37 0.71
N TRP A 269 -8.32 11.57 0.17
CA TRP A 269 -8.75 12.82 0.79
C TRP A 269 -9.70 13.56 -0.15
N PHE A 270 -10.89 13.87 0.36
CA PHE A 270 -11.96 14.56 -0.35
C PHE A 270 -12.38 15.84 0.39
N ASP A 271 -13.00 16.76 -0.33
CA ASP A 271 -13.89 17.76 0.29
C ASP A 271 -15.28 17.15 0.50
N PHE A 272 -15.97 17.59 1.56
CA PHE A 272 -17.34 17.17 1.89
C PHE A 272 -18.29 17.29 0.69
N ALA A 273 -18.24 18.41 -0.02
CA ALA A 273 -19.07 18.68 -1.18
C ALA A 273 -19.00 17.57 -2.26
N ALA A 274 -17.80 17.02 -2.50
CA ALA A 274 -17.59 15.98 -3.51
C ALA A 274 -18.28 14.65 -3.14
N LEU A 275 -18.41 14.37 -1.84
CA LEU A 275 -18.96 13.15 -1.28
C LEU A 275 -20.44 13.26 -0.92
N CYS A 276 -20.93 14.44 -0.54
CA CYS A 276 -22.26 14.55 0.06
C CYS A 276 -23.18 15.58 -0.61
N GLU A 277 -22.70 16.54 -1.41
CA GLU A 277 -23.58 17.54 -2.08
C GLU A 277 -23.99 17.11 -3.49
N GLY A 278 -23.16 16.31 -4.19
CA GLY A 278 -23.49 15.74 -5.51
C GLY A 278 -24.36 14.47 -5.48
N PRO A 279 -24.86 13.97 -6.64
CA PRO A 279 -25.73 12.80 -6.71
C PRO A 279 -24.99 11.51 -6.35
N ARG A 280 -24.99 11.18 -5.06
CA ARG A 280 -24.27 10.05 -4.48
C ARG A 280 -25.25 9.04 -3.89
N ALA A 281 -24.95 7.77 -4.09
CA ALA A 281 -25.74 6.65 -3.59
C ALA A 281 -24.94 5.85 -2.56
N VAL A 282 -25.62 5.04 -1.75
CA VAL A 282 -24.97 4.15 -0.77
C VAL A 282 -23.93 3.23 -1.43
N ALA A 283 -24.23 2.76 -2.65
CA ALA A 283 -23.29 1.96 -3.44
C ALA A 283 -21.95 2.66 -3.72
N ASP A 284 -21.93 3.99 -3.76
CA ASP A 284 -20.69 4.77 -3.96
C ASP A 284 -19.83 4.72 -2.69
N TYR A 285 -20.44 4.82 -1.50
CA TYR A 285 -19.73 4.71 -0.22
C TYR A 285 -19.23 3.30 0.06
N ILE A 286 -20.01 2.28 -0.33
CA ILE A 286 -19.55 0.89 -0.28
C ILE A 286 -18.26 0.74 -1.10
N GLU A 287 -18.23 1.20 -2.34
CA GLU A 287 -17.05 1.08 -3.19
C GLU A 287 -15.85 1.89 -2.68
N LEU A 288 -16.09 3.10 -2.14
CA LEU A 288 -15.03 3.88 -1.49
C LEU A 288 -14.45 3.16 -0.28
N ALA A 289 -15.30 2.59 0.57
CA ALA A 289 -14.87 1.84 1.74
C ALA A 289 -14.02 0.64 1.33
N ARG A 290 -14.44 -0.12 0.31
CA ARG A 290 -13.64 -1.28 -0.18
C ARG A 290 -12.26 -0.89 -0.70
N ARG A 291 -12.13 0.29 -1.31
CA ARG A 291 -10.87 0.76 -1.91
C ARG A 291 -9.93 1.41 -0.91
N TYR A 292 -10.45 2.06 0.12
CA TYR A 292 -9.66 2.94 0.99
C TYR A 292 -9.81 2.55 2.46
N ALA A 293 -8.71 2.07 3.06
CA ALA A 293 -8.66 1.79 4.48
C ALA A 293 -8.66 3.06 5.36
N THR A 294 -8.33 4.22 4.80
CA THR A 294 -8.43 5.53 5.48
C THR A 294 -8.98 6.57 4.53
N VAL A 295 -9.97 7.33 4.99
CA VAL A 295 -10.59 8.41 4.21
C VAL A 295 -10.53 9.69 5.01
N LEU A 296 -10.00 10.75 4.40
CA LEU A 296 -9.98 12.09 4.94
C LEU A 296 -11.10 12.92 4.30
N VAL A 297 -11.85 13.67 5.11
CA VAL A 297 -12.94 14.54 4.63
C VAL A 297 -12.78 15.95 5.18
N SER A 298 -12.51 16.90 4.29
CA SER A 298 -12.42 18.32 4.62
C SER A 298 -13.78 19.00 4.62
N ASN A 299 -13.93 20.04 5.46
CA ASN A 299 -15.03 21.00 5.43
C ASN A 299 -16.44 20.40 5.59
N VAL A 300 -16.64 19.48 6.53
CA VAL A 300 -17.99 19.01 6.89
C VAL A 300 -18.77 20.18 7.53
N PRO A 301 -19.89 20.63 6.95
CA PRO A 301 -20.67 21.74 7.48
C PRO A 301 -21.42 21.31 8.74
N GLN A 302 -21.93 22.29 9.48
CA GLN A 302 -23.01 22.03 10.43
C GLN A 302 -24.30 21.83 9.62
N PHE A 303 -24.99 20.73 9.86
CA PHE A 303 -26.20 20.38 9.13
C PHE A 303 -27.40 21.13 9.68
N THR A 304 -27.81 22.18 8.96
CA THR A 304 -29.04 22.93 9.24
C THR A 304 -30.26 22.20 8.66
N PRO A 305 -31.49 22.60 9.01
CA PRO A 305 -32.72 22.02 8.46
C PRO A 305 -32.83 22.07 6.92
N GLU A 306 -32.05 22.93 6.25
CA GLU A 306 -32.00 23.03 4.79
C GLU A 306 -31.05 22.00 4.15
N MET A 307 -30.19 21.34 4.94
CA MET A 307 -29.15 20.41 4.49
C MET A 307 -29.48 18.94 4.79
N GLU A 308 -30.76 18.59 4.83
CA GLU A 308 -31.24 17.25 5.22
C GLU A 308 -30.77 16.16 4.24
N ASP A 309 -30.68 16.46 2.94
CA ASP A 309 -30.22 15.49 1.94
C ASP A 309 -28.72 15.20 2.06
N GLU A 310 -27.91 16.23 2.33
CA GLU A 310 -26.49 16.15 2.62
C GLU A 310 -26.25 15.42 3.94
N ALA A 311 -27.02 15.73 4.99
CA ALA A 311 -26.96 15.08 6.30
C ALA A 311 -27.25 13.58 6.15
N LYS A 312 -28.29 13.20 5.41
CA LYS A 312 -28.63 11.81 5.13
C LYS A 312 -27.53 11.08 4.37
N ARG A 313 -26.91 11.75 3.37
CA ARG A 313 -25.76 11.21 2.63
C ARG A 313 -24.55 11.02 3.53
N PHE A 314 -24.30 11.93 4.46
CA PHE A 314 -23.23 11.81 5.46
C PHE A 314 -23.48 10.66 6.44
N ILE A 315 -24.72 10.47 6.92
CA ILE A 315 -25.11 9.31 7.74
C ILE A 315 -24.77 8.01 7.01
N HIS A 316 -25.17 7.87 5.73
CA HIS A 316 -24.87 6.66 4.96
C HIS A 316 -23.36 6.43 4.76
N LEU A 317 -22.59 7.50 4.57
CA LEU A 317 -21.13 7.42 4.45
C LEU A 317 -20.51 6.91 5.76
N VAL A 318 -20.88 7.51 6.89
CA VAL A 318 -20.36 7.12 8.21
C VAL A 318 -20.76 5.69 8.53
N ASP A 319 -22.00 5.29 8.23
CA ASP A 319 -22.49 3.94 8.47
C ASP A 319 -21.66 2.90 7.71
N GLU A 320 -21.41 3.11 6.41
CA GLU A 320 -20.63 2.15 5.61
C GLU A 320 -19.15 2.11 5.98
N PHE A 321 -18.58 3.27 6.34
CA PHE A 321 -17.21 3.34 6.82
C PHE A 321 -17.06 2.68 8.18
N TYR A 322 -18.06 2.86 9.05
CA TYR A 322 -18.12 2.26 10.37
C TYR A 322 -18.11 0.73 10.25
N ASP A 323 -19.04 0.18 9.48
CA ASP A 323 -19.23 -1.27 9.31
C ASP A 323 -18.01 -1.96 8.68
N ARG A 324 -17.29 -1.27 7.79
CA ARG A 324 -16.05 -1.77 7.16
C ARG A 324 -14.76 -1.41 7.89
N ARG A 325 -14.86 -0.71 9.04
CA ARG A 325 -13.71 -0.33 9.87
C ARG A 325 -12.74 0.64 9.19
N VAL A 326 -13.25 1.45 8.26
CA VAL A 326 -12.51 2.51 7.57
C VAL A 326 -12.12 3.57 8.61
N LYS A 327 -10.86 4.01 8.56
CA LYS A 327 -10.40 5.11 9.43
C LYS A 327 -10.85 6.43 8.83
N LEU A 328 -11.91 7.00 9.39
CA LEU A 328 -12.42 8.31 8.99
C LEU A 328 -11.72 9.40 9.78
N VAL A 329 -11.09 10.32 9.05
CA VAL A 329 -10.49 11.54 9.61
C VAL A 329 -11.20 12.72 8.97
N LEU A 330 -11.72 13.66 9.75
CA LEU A 330 -12.48 14.77 9.17
C LEU A 330 -12.29 16.09 9.89
N SER A 331 -12.53 17.18 9.17
CA SER A 331 -12.68 18.51 9.74
C SER A 331 -14.13 18.96 9.63
N ALA A 332 -14.72 19.48 10.71
CA ALA A 332 -16.11 19.89 10.77
C ALA A 332 -16.30 21.31 11.31
N ALA A 333 -17.37 21.97 10.89
CA ALA A 333 -17.72 23.31 11.36
C ALA A 333 -18.14 23.34 12.84
N ALA A 334 -18.67 22.22 13.37
CA ALA A 334 -19.17 22.10 14.73
C ALA A 334 -18.72 20.80 15.43
N PRO A 335 -18.69 20.74 16.77
CA PRO A 335 -18.45 19.51 17.52
C PRO A 335 -19.48 18.42 17.17
N ILE A 336 -19.14 17.14 17.35
CA ILE A 336 -20.01 16.00 16.95
C ILE A 336 -21.44 16.15 17.47
N VAL A 337 -21.61 16.48 18.75
CA VAL A 337 -22.92 16.60 19.42
C VAL A 337 -23.77 17.77 18.90
N GLU A 338 -23.13 18.76 18.28
CA GLU A 338 -23.74 19.98 17.71
C GLU A 338 -23.74 19.96 16.17
N LEU A 339 -23.22 18.89 15.55
CA LEU A 339 -23.01 18.84 14.10
C LEU A 339 -24.33 18.86 13.33
N TYR A 340 -25.42 18.40 13.94
CA TYR A 340 -26.76 18.41 13.36
C TYR A 340 -27.72 19.27 14.18
N ASP A 341 -28.31 20.25 13.51
CA ASP A 341 -29.26 21.25 14.06
C ASP A 341 -30.66 21.11 13.41
N GLY A 342 -30.92 19.98 12.74
CA GLY A 342 -32.22 19.66 12.18
C GLY A 342 -33.13 18.90 13.15
N VAL A 343 -34.37 18.63 12.70
CA VAL A 343 -35.37 17.86 13.48
C VAL A 343 -35.65 16.49 12.86
N ARG A 344 -35.65 16.37 11.53
CA ARG A 344 -36.20 15.19 10.84
C ARG A 344 -35.34 13.94 11.00
N LEU A 345 -34.02 14.07 10.90
CA LEU A 345 -33.05 12.97 11.01
C LEU A 345 -32.45 12.83 12.42
N ARG A 346 -33.01 13.45 13.46
CA ARG A 346 -32.36 13.51 14.79
C ARG A 346 -32.04 12.12 15.36
N ALA A 347 -32.93 11.14 15.15
CA ALA A 347 -32.73 9.77 15.64
C ALA A 347 -31.58 9.05 14.90
N GLU A 348 -31.56 9.14 13.57
CA GLU A 348 -30.48 8.58 12.75
C GLU A 348 -29.15 9.29 12.98
N PHE A 349 -29.18 10.60 13.20
CA PHE A 349 -27.98 11.39 13.47
C PHE A 349 -27.40 11.09 14.85
N ALA A 350 -28.21 10.84 15.88
CA ALA A 350 -27.71 10.42 17.20
C ALA A 350 -26.91 9.10 17.15
N ARG A 351 -27.29 8.17 16.26
CA ARG A 351 -26.50 6.95 15.98
C ARG A 351 -25.19 7.29 15.29
N THR A 352 -25.23 8.24 14.35
CA THR A 352 -24.05 8.73 13.62
C THR A 352 -23.06 9.41 14.56
N GLU A 353 -23.54 10.24 15.49
CA GLU A 353 -22.75 10.85 16.56
C GLU A 353 -22.02 9.78 17.39
N SER A 354 -22.75 8.73 17.81
CA SER A 354 -22.18 7.62 18.58
C SER A 354 -21.07 6.90 17.82
N ARG A 355 -21.30 6.61 16.53
CA ARG A 355 -20.29 6.02 15.64
C ARG A 355 -19.06 6.92 15.48
N LEU A 356 -19.24 8.22 15.24
CA LEU A 356 -18.13 9.17 15.14
C LEU A 356 -17.31 9.27 16.43
N ILE A 357 -17.95 9.16 17.59
CA ILE A 357 -17.25 9.09 18.88
C ILE A 357 -16.44 7.80 18.98
N GLU A 358 -17.05 6.66 18.67
CA GLU A 358 -16.36 5.35 18.72
C GLU A 358 -15.20 5.27 17.72
N MET A 359 -15.36 5.83 16.53
CA MET A 359 -14.34 5.86 15.46
C MET A 359 -13.07 6.63 15.87
N GLN A 360 -13.14 7.48 16.89
CA GLN A 360 -11.98 8.15 17.48
C GLN A 360 -11.22 7.29 18.51
N SER A 361 -11.83 6.20 19.00
CA SER A 361 -11.22 5.36 20.02
C SER A 361 -10.03 4.58 19.45
N GLU A 362 -8.99 4.40 20.29
CA GLU A 362 -7.86 3.54 19.93
C GLU A 362 -8.31 2.12 19.60
N ALA A 363 -9.33 1.62 20.31
CA ALA A 363 -9.92 0.31 20.06
C ALA A 363 -10.46 0.18 18.63
N TYR A 364 -11.20 1.16 18.13
CA TYR A 364 -11.71 1.17 16.76
C TYR A 364 -10.60 1.38 15.74
N LEU A 365 -9.70 2.35 16.00
CA LEU A 365 -8.59 2.64 15.10
C LEU A 365 -7.65 1.43 14.94
N ALA A 366 -7.51 0.58 15.95
CA ALA A 366 -6.69 -0.63 15.91
C ALA A 366 -7.31 -1.79 15.12
N GLN A 367 -8.60 -1.74 14.77
CA GLN A 367 -9.25 -2.83 14.04
C GLN A 367 -8.79 -2.88 12.58
N GLU A 368 -8.62 -4.08 12.03
CA GLU A 368 -8.30 -4.28 10.62
C GLU A 368 -9.48 -3.87 9.72
N HIS A 369 -9.15 -3.27 8.57
CA HIS A 369 -10.09 -2.85 7.54
C HIS A 369 -10.73 -4.06 6.83
N HIS A 370 -12.04 -4.01 6.58
CA HIS A 370 -12.81 -5.08 5.91
C HIS A 370 -13.13 -4.66 4.47
N ALA A 371 -12.32 -5.16 3.52
CA ALA A 371 -12.39 -4.82 2.09
C ALA A 371 -13.50 -5.55 1.30
#